data_AF-A0A497NQR0-F1
#
_entry.id   AF-A0A497NQR0-F1
#
_cell.length_a   1.000
_cell.length_b   1.000
_cell.length_c   1.000
_cell.angle_alpha   90.00
_cell.angle_beta   90.00
_cell.angle_gamma   90.00
#
_symmetry.space_group_name_H-M   'P 1'
#
loop_
_entity.id
_entity.type
_entity.pdbx_description
1 polymer ?
#
loop_
_entity_poly.entity_id
_entity_poly.type
_entity_poly.pdbx_seq_one_letter_code
_entity_poly.pdbx_strand_id
1 'polypeptide(L)'
;MNEYQVKFSSTFFIVVFISGLLVGGLATYYITSQQVSSLRNEVSNLKAEVYKLKGFQNSTCQNITIYQNTTILSKIYEEVKDSVVLIRGTKSSGIVQGSGFIYNFSGTIVVITNYHVVHGVPQSSIRSCLL
;
A
#
# COMPACT_ATOMS: atom_id res chain seq x y z
N MET A 1 -13.39 -74.98 13.73
CA MET A 1 -12.39 -74.10 14.38
C MET A 1 -12.49 -72.70 13.77
N ASN A 2 -13.63 -72.01 13.89
CA ASN A 2 -13.92 -70.87 12.99
C ASN A 2 -14.46 -69.60 13.68
N GLU A 3 -15.03 -69.65 14.89
CA GLU A 3 -15.57 -68.42 15.52
C GLU A 3 -14.50 -67.53 16.17
N TYR A 4 -13.43 -68.12 16.72
CA TYR A 4 -12.41 -67.37 17.45
C TYR A 4 -11.51 -66.54 16.51
N GLN A 5 -11.21 -67.04 15.31
CA GLN A 5 -10.42 -66.32 14.31
C GLN A 5 -11.16 -65.14 13.67
N VAL A 6 -12.48 -65.28 13.43
CA VAL A 6 -13.30 -64.19 12.86
C VAL A 6 -13.45 -63.04 13.87
N LYS A 7 -13.63 -63.35 15.16
CA LYS A 7 -13.69 -62.32 16.22
C LYS A 7 -12.35 -61.59 16.39
N PHE A 8 -11.23 -62.31 16.39
CA PHE A 8 -9.88 -61.71 16.46
C PHE A 8 -9.59 -60.80 15.26
N SER A 9 -9.95 -61.25 14.06
CA SER A 9 -9.82 -60.48 12.82
C SER A 9 -10.65 -59.19 12.87
N SER A 10 -11.92 -59.26 13.28
CA SER A 10 -12.81 -58.10 13.36
C SER A 10 -12.34 -57.05 14.40
N THR A 11 -11.92 -57.49 15.59
CA THR A 11 -11.41 -56.56 16.62
C THR A 11 -10.14 -55.84 16.16
N PHE A 12 -9.26 -56.52 15.44
CA PHE A 12 -8.04 -55.92 14.88
C PHE A 12 -8.38 -54.80 13.88
N PHE A 13 -9.31 -55.03 12.95
CA PHE A 13 -9.73 -54.01 11.99
C PHE A 13 -10.38 -52.78 12.66
N ILE A 14 -11.16 -52.99 13.72
CA ILE A 14 -11.78 -51.89 14.48
C ILE A 14 -10.71 -51.02 15.14
N VAL A 15 -9.69 -51.61 15.75
CA VAL A 15 -8.60 -50.86 16.42
C VAL A 15 -7.75 -50.09 15.39
N VAL A 16 -7.45 -50.70 14.24
CA VAL A 16 -6.74 -50.02 13.14
C VAL A 16 -7.57 -48.85 12.58
N PHE A 17 -8.88 -49.02 12.47
CA PHE A 17 -9.77 -47.95 12.02
C PHE A 17 -9.82 -46.79 13.02
N ILE A 18 -9.98 -47.07 14.32
CA ILE A 18 -10.02 -46.04 15.37
C ILE A 18 -8.68 -45.29 15.46
N SER A 19 -7.55 -46.00 15.39
CA SER A 19 -6.22 -45.37 15.43
C SER A 19 -5.97 -44.51 14.18
N GLY A 20 -6.36 -44.97 12.99
CA GLY A 20 -6.30 -44.18 11.76
C GLY A 20 -7.15 -42.92 11.82
N LEU A 21 -8.35 -43.00 12.41
CA LEU A 21 -9.28 -41.87 12.54
C LEU A 21 -8.77 -40.82 13.54
N LEU A 22 -8.15 -41.26 14.65
CA LEU A 22 -7.51 -40.37 15.62
C LEU A 22 -6.31 -39.63 15.04
N VAL A 23 -5.39 -40.35 14.38
CA VAL A 23 -4.19 -39.75 13.78
C VAL A 23 -4.57 -38.83 12.62
N GLY A 24 -5.49 -39.26 11.76
CA GLY A 24 -5.99 -38.44 10.65
C GLY A 24 -6.71 -37.18 11.12
N GLY A 25 -7.53 -37.28 12.18
CA GLY A 25 -8.21 -36.14 12.78
C GLY A 25 -7.24 -35.12 13.37
N LEU A 26 -6.22 -35.56 14.13
CA LEU A 26 -5.20 -34.70 14.70
C LEU A 26 -4.38 -34.00 13.60
N ALA A 27 -3.92 -34.73 12.59
CA ALA A 27 -3.15 -34.15 11.50
C ALA A 27 -3.95 -33.09 10.73
N THR A 28 -5.22 -33.38 10.42
CA THR A 28 -6.11 -32.45 9.72
C THR A 28 -6.37 -31.19 10.55
N TYR A 29 -6.55 -31.33 11.87
CA TYR A 29 -6.71 -30.20 12.79
C TYR A 29 -5.47 -29.30 12.81
N TYR A 30 -4.27 -29.88 12.90
CA TYR A 30 -3.01 -29.13 12.90
C TYR A 30 -2.80 -28.35 11.59
N ILE A 31 -3.02 -28.98 10.44
CA ILE A 31 -2.85 -28.33 9.13
C ILE A 31 -3.86 -27.18 8.96
N THR A 32 -5.13 -27.43 9.29
CA THR A 32 -6.20 -26.42 9.16
C THR A 32 -5.94 -25.23 10.10
N SER A 33 -5.48 -25.48 11.32
CA SER A 33 -5.17 -24.43 12.30
C SER A 33 -3.99 -23.55 11.84
N GLN A 34 -2.96 -24.15 11.24
CA GLN A 34 -1.85 -23.38 10.66
C GLN A 34 -2.30 -22.48 9.50
N GLN A 35 -3.13 -23.01 8.59
CA GLN A 35 -3.68 -22.24 7.46
C GLN A 35 -4.59 -21.10 7.93
N VAL A 36 -5.41 -21.33 8.95
CA VAL A 36 -6.24 -20.28 9.56
C VAL A 36 -5.38 -19.20 10.21
N SER A 37 -4.29 -19.59 10.88
CA SER A 37 -3.37 -18.63 11.49
C SER A 37 -2.61 -17.81 10.46
N SER A 38 -2.16 -18.40 9.34
CA SER A 38 -1.47 -17.67 8.27
C SER A 38 -2.42 -16.69 7.59
N LEU A 39 -3.64 -17.14 7.28
CA LEU A 39 -4.66 -16.29 6.67
C LEU A 39 -5.06 -15.12 7.58
N ARG A 40 -5.17 -15.36 8.90
CA ARG A 40 -5.42 -14.29 9.88
C ARG A 40 -4.30 -13.25 9.91
N ASN A 41 -3.05 -13.70 9.80
CA ASN A 41 -1.89 -12.81 9.76
C ASN A 41 -1.86 -11.98 8.46
N GLU A 42 -2.15 -12.59 7.31
CA GLU A 42 -2.25 -11.87 6.04
C GLU A 42 -3.35 -10.81 6.05
N VAL A 43 -4.54 -11.15 6.55
CA VAL A 43 -5.65 -10.19 6.71
C VAL A 43 -5.28 -9.06 7.68
N SER A 44 -4.57 -9.36 8.76
CA SER A 44 -4.11 -8.35 9.72
C SER A 44 -3.11 -7.37 9.09
N ASN A 45 -2.15 -7.90 8.33
CA ASN A 45 -1.15 -7.10 7.62
C ASN A 45 -1.79 -6.23 6.54
N LEU A 46 -2.68 -6.80 5.71
CA LEU A 46 -3.41 -6.05 4.69
C LEU A 46 -4.27 -4.95 5.32
N LYS A 47 -4.95 -5.24 6.44
CA LYS A 47 -5.74 -4.25 7.17
C LYS A 47 -4.87 -3.11 7.69
N ALA A 48 -3.69 -3.41 8.22
CA ALA A 48 -2.73 -2.40 8.69
C ALA A 48 -2.23 -1.51 7.54
N GLU A 49 -1.98 -2.09 6.37
CA GLU A 49 -1.59 -1.35 5.16
C GLU A 49 -2.71 -0.44 4.65
N VAL A 50 -3.96 -0.92 4.64
CA VAL A 50 -5.14 -0.11 4.33
C VAL A 50 -5.34 1.04 5.32
N TYR A 51 -5.12 0.81 6.63
CA TYR A 51 -5.19 1.89 7.63
C TYR A 51 -4.09 2.93 7.45
N LYS A 52 -2.87 2.53 7.03
CA LYS A 52 -1.82 3.49 6.67
C LYS A 52 -2.25 4.34 5.48
N LEU A 53 -2.76 3.73 4.40
CA LEU A 53 -3.24 4.44 3.21
C LEU A 53 -4.41 5.40 3.54
N LYS A 54 -5.37 4.97 4.38
CA LYS A 54 -6.46 5.84 4.86
C LYS A 54 -5.99 6.95 5.80
N GLY A 55 -5.02 6.68 6.67
CA GLY A 55 -4.49 7.65 7.64
C GLY A 55 -3.79 8.84 6.99
N PHE A 56 -3.26 8.69 5.78
CA PHE A 56 -2.66 9.78 5.00
C PHE A 56 -3.69 10.66 4.27
N GLN A 57 -4.98 10.34 4.33
CA GLN A 57 -6.05 11.12 3.69
C GLN A 57 -6.82 12.00 4.67
N ASN A 58 -6.12 12.68 5.59
CA ASN A 58 -6.71 13.80 6.31
C ASN A 58 -6.67 15.06 5.43
N SER A 59 -7.21 14.95 4.21
CA SER A 59 -7.40 16.11 3.34
C SER A 59 -8.54 16.91 3.93
N THR A 60 -8.21 18.01 4.62
CA THR A 60 -9.20 19.02 4.97
C THR A 60 -9.78 19.53 3.66
N CYS A 61 -10.96 19.03 3.28
CA CYS A 61 -11.74 19.63 2.19
C CYS A 61 -12.18 21.02 2.67
N GLN A 62 -11.33 22.01 2.43
CA GLN A 62 -11.70 23.40 2.63
C GLN A 62 -12.70 23.74 1.54
N ASN A 63 -13.93 24.08 1.94
CA ASN A 63 -14.86 24.76 1.05
C ASN A 63 -14.26 26.13 0.72
N ILE A 64 -13.55 26.22 -0.40
CA ILE A 64 -13.09 27.48 -0.94
C ILE A 64 -14.31 28.16 -1.55
N THR A 65 -14.94 29.05 -0.79
CA THR A 65 -15.94 29.97 -1.33
C THR A 65 -15.21 30.97 -2.23
N ILE A 66 -15.14 30.68 -3.53
CA ILE A 66 -14.56 31.60 -4.51
C ILE A 66 -15.53 32.78 -4.64
N TYR A 67 -15.23 33.88 -3.95
CA TYR A 67 -15.88 35.16 -4.21
C TYR A 67 -15.54 35.57 -5.64
N GLN A 68 -16.54 35.60 -6.52
CA GLN A 68 -16.44 36.02 -7.92
C GLN A 68 -16.21 37.53 -8.06
N ASN A 69 -15.17 38.05 -7.42
CA ASN A 69 -14.56 39.30 -7.86
C ASN A 69 -13.49 38.88 -8.86
N THR A 70 -13.74 39.13 -10.15
CA THR A 70 -12.88 38.72 -11.28
C THR A 70 -11.43 39.18 -11.11
N THR A 71 -11.20 40.22 -10.30
CA THR A 71 -9.88 40.77 -9.93
C THR A 71 -9.11 39.91 -8.93
N ILE A 72 -9.76 39.05 -8.13
CA ILE A 72 -9.08 38.26 -7.09
C ILE A 72 -8.23 37.16 -7.73
N LEU A 73 -8.72 36.52 -8.79
CA LEU A 73 -7.97 35.46 -9.47
C LEU A 73 -6.70 36.00 -10.14
N SER A 74 -6.78 37.17 -10.79
CA SER A 74 -5.59 37.82 -11.36
C SER A 74 -4.62 38.25 -10.27
N LYS A 75 -5.11 38.78 -9.15
CA LYS A 75 -4.25 39.14 -8.01
C LYS A 75 -3.53 37.93 -7.41
N ILE A 76 -4.22 36.83 -7.18
CA ILE A 76 -3.58 35.59 -6.69
C ILE A 76 -2.54 35.11 -7.69
N TYR A 77 -2.85 35.12 -8.99
CA TYR A 77 -1.88 34.74 -10.02
C TYR A 77 -0.63 35.62 -9.98
N GLU A 78 -0.79 36.95 -9.94
CA GLU A 78 0.33 37.90 -9.86
C GLU A 78 1.17 37.71 -8.59
N GLU A 79 0.56 37.37 -7.46
CA GLU A 79 1.28 37.13 -6.19
C GLU A 79 2.06 35.80 -6.18
N VAL A 80 1.60 34.78 -6.91
CA VAL A 80 2.20 33.43 -6.83
C VAL A 80 3.09 33.08 -8.02
N LYS A 81 2.93 33.73 -9.18
CA LYS A 81 3.60 33.33 -10.45
C LYS A 81 5.11 33.22 -10.29
N ASP A 82 5.74 34.14 -9.55
CA ASP A 82 7.20 34.18 -9.35
C ASP A 82 7.70 33.06 -8.42
N SER A 83 6.81 32.40 -7.69
CA SER A 83 7.13 31.21 -6.89
C SER A 83 6.95 29.90 -7.65
N VAL A 84 6.40 29.92 -8.87
CA VAL A 84 6.19 28.74 -9.69
C VAL A 84 7.40 28.51 -10.59
N VAL A 85 7.89 27.27 -10.62
CA VAL A 85 9.05 26.86 -11.41
C VAL A 85 8.70 25.76 -12.40
N LEU A 86 9.31 25.81 -13.57
CA LEU A 86 9.38 24.73 -14.54
C LEU A 86 10.44 23.73 -14.08
N ILE A 87 10.06 22.46 -13.96
CA ILE A 87 10.96 21.36 -13.63
C ILE A 87 11.14 20.51 -14.88
N ARG A 88 12.40 20.27 -15.26
CA ARG A 88 12.78 19.37 -16.36
C ARG A 88 13.76 18.33 -15.86
N GLY A 89 13.60 17.11 -16.36
CA GLY A 89 14.48 15.99 -16.07
C GLY A 89 14.64 15.09 -17.29
N THR A 90 15.76 14.38 -17.37
CA THR A 90 16.02 13.40 -18.42
C THR A 90 16.16 12.03 -17.79
N LYS A 91 15.38 11.08 -18.29
CA LYS A 91 15.45 9.65 -17.95
C LYS A 91 15.90 8.87 -19.18
N SER A 92 16.24 7.60 -19.00
CA SER A 92 16.56 6.70 -20.12
C SER A 92 15.43 6.59 -21.16
N SER A 93 14.18 6.76 -20.73
CA SER A 93 12.99 6.70 -21.57
C SER A 93 12.59 8.03 -22.22
N GLY A 94 13.30 9.14 -21.94
CA GLY A 94 13.01 10.45 -22.51
C GLY A 94 13.03 11.61 -21.49
N ILE A 95 12.43 12.73 -21.88
CA ILE A 95 12.36 13.95 -21.08
C ILE A 95 11.06 13.97 -20.28
N VAL A 96 11.14 14.28 -18.99
CA VAL A 96 10.00 14.66 -18.17
C VAL A 96 9.99 16.14 -17.91
N GLN A 97 8.78 16.70 -17.90
CA GLN A 97 8.53 18.10 -17.63
C GLN A 97 7.33 18.21 -16.70
N GLY A 98 7.41 19.13 -15.75
CA GLY A 98 6.33 19.44 -14.83
C GLY A 98 6.54 20.82 -14.21
N SER A 99 5.61 21.20 -13.33
CA SER A 99 5.74 22.41 -12.53
C SER A 99 6.00 22.06 -11.08
N GLY A 100 6.57 23.01 -10.34
CA GLY A 100 6.63 22.98 -8.89
C GLY A 100 6.51 24.40 -8.35
N PHE A 101 6.55 24.52 -7.04
CA PHE A 101 6.59 25.81 -6.38
C PHE A 101 7.70 25.84 -5.34
N ILE A 102 8.30 27.02 -5.18
CA ILE A 102 9.31 27.30 -4.18
C ILE A 102 8.63 27.35 -2.81
N TYR A 103 9.20 26.65 -1.84
CA TYR A 103 8.70 26.59 -0.47
C TYR A 103 9.86 26.73 0.52
N ASN A 104 9.63 27.50 1.58
CA ASN A 104 10.57 27.63 2.67
C ASN A 104 10.17 26.67 3.80
N PHE A 105 10.89 25.55 3.91
CA PHE A 105 10.73 24.61 5.01
C PHE A 105 11.78 24.90 6.07
N SER A 106 11.38 25.57 7.15
CA SER A 106 12.23 25.86 8.32
C SER A 106 13.57 26.54 7.98
N GLY A 107 13.57 27.48 7.02
CA GLY A 107 14.74 28.20 6.55
C GLY A 107 15.43 27.56 5.33
N THR A 108 15.01 26.37 4.92
CA THR A 108 15.53 25.69 3.72
C THR A 108 14.60 25.91 2.53
N ILE A 109 15.14 26.49 1.46
CA ILE A 109 14.42 26.65 0.21
C ILE A 109 14.38 25.30 -0.52
N VAL A 110 13.17 24.78 -0.72
CA VAL A 110 12.90 23.53 -1.43
C VAL A 110 11.88 23.77 -2.54
N VAL A 111 11.89 22.90 -3.55
CA VAL A 111 10.86 22.90 -4.61
C VAL A 111 9.92 21.72 -4.35
N ILE A 112 8.63 22.01 -4.23
CA ILE A 112 7.60 20.98 -4.08
C ILE A 112 6.99 20.69 -5.45
N THR A 113 6.89 19.41 -5.80
CA THR A 113 6.29 18.94 -7.06
C THR A 113 5.68 17.55 -6.89
N ASN A 114 4.99 17.08 -7.92
CA ASN A 114 4.42 15.75 -7.95
C ASN A 114 5.50 14.67 -8.08
N TYR A 115 5.28 13.52 -7.44
CA TYR A 115 6.19 12.37 -7.49
C TYR A 115 6.51 11.92 -8.92
N HIS A 116 5.51 11.88 -9.82
CA HIS A 116 5.71 11.42 -11.20
C HIS A 116 6.67 12.31 -12.02
N VAL A 117 6.89 13.56 -11.61
CA VAL A 117 7.82 14.50 -12.25
C VAL A 117 9.27 14.12 -11.96
N VAL A 118 9.56 13.67 -10.73
CA VAL A 118 10.93 13.36 -10.27
C VAL A 118 11.25 11.87 -10.25
N HIS A 119 10.24 11.00 -10.22
CA HIS A 119 10.44 9.57 -10.10
C HIS A 119 11.26 9.00 -11.26
N GLY A 120 12.35 8.30 -10.95
CA GLY A 120 13.23 7.70 -11.96
C GLY A 120 14.07 8.71 -12.75
N VAL A 121 14.08 9.99 -12.37
CA VAL A 121 15.05 10.98 -12.86
C VAL A 121 16.30 10.94 -11.97
N PRO A 122 17.50 10.75 -12.54
CA PRO A 122 18.73 10.94 -11.79
C PRO A 122 18.82 12.36 -11.25
N GLN A 123 19.26 12.52 -10.00
CA GLN A 123 19.34 13.84 -9.34
C GLN A 123 20.16 14.86 -10.15
N SER A 124 21.26 14.42 -10.79
CA SER A 124 22.12 15.27 -11.64
C SER A 124 21.44 15.80 -12.89
N SER A 125 20.32 15.20 -13.30
CA SER A 125 19.58 15.58 -14.50
C SER A 125 18.40 16.51 -14.19
N ILE A 126 18.03 16.69 -12.93
CA ILE A 126 16.90 17.56 -12.55
C ILE A 126 17.35 19.02 -12.63
N ARG A 127 16.60 19.84 -13.37
CA ARG A 127 16.75 21.30 -13.39
C ARG A 127 15.42 21.98 -13.14
N SER A 128 15.45 23.06 -12.37
CA SER A 128 14.30 23.94 -12.17
C SER A 128 14.64 25.35 -12.68
N CYS A 129 13.74 25.93 -13.48
CA CYS A 129 13.83 27.32 -13.94
C CYS A 129 12.56 28.06 -13.50
N LEU A 130 12.67 29.36 -13.23
CA LEU A 130 11.49 30.21 -13.06
C LEU A 130 10.67 30.22 -14.36
N LEU A 131 9.35 30.23 -14.22
CA LEU A 131 8.40 30.35 -15.34
C LEU A 131 8.19 31.80 -15.75
#